data_AF-A0A7C3YGN7-F1
#
_entry.id   AF-A0A7C3YGN7-F1
#
_cell.length_a   1.000
_cell.length_b   1.000
_cell.length_c   1.000
_cell.angle_alpha   90.00
_cell.angle_beta   90.00
_cell.angle_gamma   90.00
#
_symmetry.space_group_name_H-M   'P 1'
#
loop_
_entity.id
_entity.type
_entity.pdbx_description
1 polymer ?
#
loop_
_entity_poly.entity_id
_entity_poly.type
_entity_poly.pdbx_seq_one_letter_code
_entity_poly.pdbx_strand_id
1 'polypeptide(L)'
;MIAFLAGKVRIKEVPINVRYDVPKKHKKNPLAHGLSVLSSLIGFIGYKRPLLTFGLLGFILTFTGLVFGFLAFSTYYATNKLPFGPSIASALFLILGLLLIIAGLILNSLVQIMKVYQR
;
A
#
# COMPACT_ATOMS: atom_id res chain seq x y z
N MET A 1 -10.99 -12.66 23.49
CA MET A 1 -11.81 -13.74 24.07
C MET A 1 -12.42 -14.65 23.00
N ILE A 2 -13.17 -14.14 22.01
CA ILE A 2 -13.78 -14.98 20.94
C ILE A 2 -12.75 -15.61 19.99
N ALA A 3 -11.66 -14.89 19.67
CA ALA A 3 -10.59 -15.42 18.81
C ALA A 3 -9.91 -16.70 19.36
N PHE A 4 -9.93 -16.91 20.68
CA PHE A 4 -9.34 -18.09 21.34
C PHE A 4 -10.17 -19.38 21.12
N LEU A 5 -11.45 -19.22 20.76
CA LEU A 5 -12.39 -20.32 20.50
C LEU A 5 -12.49 -20.64 18.99
N ALA A 6 -11.89 -19.81 18.14
CA ALA A 6 -11.93 -20.00 16.69
C ALA A 6 -11.22 -21.31 16.31
N GLY A 7 -12.00 -22.28 15.81
CA GLY A 7 -11.52 -23.61 15.40
C GLY A 7 -11.92 -24.77 16.30
N LYS A 8 -12.44 -24.51 17.52
CA LYS A 8 -12.89 -25.56 18.47
C LYS A 8 -14.41 -25.62 18.65
N VAL A 9 -15.16 -24.65 18.11
CA VAL A 9 -16.62 -24.54 18.31
C VAL A 9 -17.29 -24.05 17.04
N ARG A 10 -18.55 -24.47 16.81
CA ARG A 10 -19.38 -23.96 15.72
C ARG A 10 -19.94 -22.59 16.12
N ILE A 11 -19.67 -21.58 15.31
CA ILE A 11 -20.18 -20.22 15.48
C ILE A 11 -21.42 -20.07 14.59
N LYS A 12 -22.52 -19.57 15.14
CA LYS A 12 -23.74 -19.23 14.40
C LYS A 12 -24.10 -17.78 14.71
N GLU A 13 -24.32 -16.98 13.67
CA GLU A 13 -24.90 -15.65 13.84
C GLU A 13 -26.41 -15.78 14.13
N VAL A 14 -26.87 -15.14 15.20
CA VAL A 14 -28.29 -15.07 15.57
C VAL A 14 -28.79 -13.68 15.15
N PRO A 15 -29.85 -13.59 14.33
CA PRO A 15 -30.37 -12.31 13.90
C PRO A 15 -30.89 -11.51 15.09
N ILE A 16 -30.49 -10.25 15.17
CA ILE A 16 -30.99 -9.26 16.13
C ILE A 16 -31.48 -8.04 15.37
N ASN A 17 -32.45 -7.33 15.94
CA ASN A 17 -32.96 -6.09 15.38
C ASN A 17 -32.49 -4.91 16.24
N VAL A 18 -31.79 -3.94 15.63
CA VAL A 18 -31.22 -2.79 16.32
C VAL A 18 -31.67 -1.51 15.62
N ARG A 19 -32.30 -0.59 16.38
CA ARG A 19 -32.65 0.73 15.90
C ARG A 19 -31.53 1.72 16.21
N TYR A 20 -31.08 2.45 15.20
CA TYR A 20 -30.00 3.44 15.30
C TYR A 20 -30.49 4.89 15.44
N ASP A 21 -31.81 5.11 15.53
CA ASP A 21 -32.40 6.42 15.83
C ASP A 21 -32.32 6.74 17.32
N VAL A 22 -31.14 7.16 17.76
CA VAL A 22 -30.88 7.62 19.12
C VAL A 22 -30.30 9.05 19.12
N PRO A 23 -30.55 9.87 20.15
CA PRO A 23 -30.11 11.28 20.20
C PRO A 23 -28.58 11.50 20.11
N LYS A 24 -27.77 10.45 20.31
CA LYS A 24 -26.32 10.42 20.09
C LYS A 24 -25.95 9.26 19.15
N LYS A 25 -26.14 9.45 17.84
CA LYS A 25 -25.99 8.41 16.80
C LYS A 25 -24.56 7.86 16.64
N HIS A 26 -23.53 8.66 16.93
CA HIS A 26 -22.14 8.30 16.59
C HIS A 26 -21.22 8.41 17.81
N LYS A 27 -20.60 7.28 18.22
CA LYS A 27 -19.54 7.24 19.25
C LYS A 27 -18.15 7.58 18.71
N LYS A 28 -17.94 7.51 17.39
CA LYS A 28 -16.64 7.71 16.74
C LYS A 28 -16.81 8.65 15.54
N ASN A 29 -15.83 9.51 15.30
CA ASN A 29 -15.80 10.36 14.11
C ASN A 29 -15.74 9.46 12.86
N PRO A 30 -16.70 9.57 11.91
CA PRO A 30 -16.75 8.72 10.71
C PRO A 30 -15.48 8.78 9.87
N LEU A 31 -14.85 9.95 9.75
CA LEU A 31 -13.61 10.13 8.99
C LEU A 31 -12.44 9.43 9.69
N ALA A 32 -12.28 9.66 10.99
CA ALA A 32 -11.22 9.01 11.77
C ALA A 32 -11.39 7.49 11.81
N HIS A 33 -12.64 7.00 11.84
CA HIS A 33 -12.91 5.58 11.79
C HIS A 33 -12.62 4.98 10.41
N GLY A 34 -13.05 5.64 9.33
CA GLY A 34 -12.74 5.23 7.96
C GLY A 34 -11.24 5.16 7.70
N LEU A 35 -10.48 6.18 8.15
CA LEU A 35 -9.02 6.17 8.06
C LEU A 35 -8.39 5.02 8.86
N SER A 36 -8.94 4.66 10.04
CA SER A 36 -8.45 3.50 10.79
C SER A 36 -8.67 2.20 10.03
N VAL A 37 -9.84 2.03 9.42
CA VAL A 37 -10.15 0.84 8.60
C VAL A 37 -9.23 0.76 7.39
N LEU A 38 -9.00 1.88 6.68
CA LEU A 38 -8.09 1.94 5.55
C LEU A 38 -6.65 1.58 5.96
N SER A 39 -6.16 2.12 7.08
CA SER A 39 -4.83 1.79 7.60
C SER A 39 -4.70 0.31 7.98
N SER A 40 -5.72 -0.28 8.59
CA SER A 40 -5.76 -1.72 8.88
C SER A 40 -5.80 -2.56 7.61
N LEU A 41 -6.50 -2.12 6.58
CA LEU A 41 -6.57 -2.80 5.28
C LEU A 41 -5.22 -2.75 4.56
N ILE A 42 -4.59 -1.58 4.49
CA ILE A 42 -3.25 -1.39 3.91
C ILE A 42 -2.23 -2.25 4.66
N GLY A 43 -2.28 -2.26 6.00
CA GLY A 43 -1.46 -3.15 6.82
C GLY A 43 -1.72 -4.62 6.49
N PHE A 44 -2.98 -5.04 6.43
CA PHE A 44 -3.33 -6.44 6.16
C PHE A 44 -2.92 -6.93 4.77
N ILE A 45 -3.11 -6.09 3.74
CA ILE A 45 -2.70 -6.40 2.36
C ILE A 45 -1.17 -6.39 2.26
N GLY A 46 -0.52 -5.39 2.88
CA GLY A 46 0.93 -5.28 2.97
C GLY A 46 1.58 -6.47 3.68
N TYR A 47 0.94 -7.05 4.70
CA TYR A 47 1.44 -8.27 5.34
C TYR A 47 1.18 -9.54 4.52
N LYS A 48 0.05 -9.63 3.79
CA LYS A 48 -0.27 -10.84 3.03
C LYS A 48 0.61 -11.01 1.79
N ARG A 49 0.85 -9.94 1.03
CA ARG A 49 1.67 -9.96 -0.21
C ARG A 49 2.44 -8.64 -0.40
N PRO A 50 3.41 -8.34 0.49
CA PRO A 50 4.17 -7.07 0.49
C PRO A 50 4.83 -6.77 -0.85
N LEU A 51 5.36 -7.80 -1.53
CA LEU A 51 6.01 -7.66 -2.83
C LEU A 51 5.05 -7.16 -3.91
N LEU A 52 3.80 -7.63 -3.92
CA LEU A 52 2.83 -7.22 -4.93
C LEU A 52 2.34 -5.80 -4.71
N THR A 53 2.19 -5.34 -3.46
CA THR A 53 1.75 -3.97 -3.20
C THR A 53 2.86 -2.96 -3.47
N PHE A 54 4.00 -3.09 -2.80
CA PHE A 54 5.07 -2.10 -2.88
C PHE A 54 5.92 -2.27 -4.15
N GLY A 55 6.14 -3.51 -4.59
CA GLY A 55 6.88 -3.80 -5.81
C GLY A 55 6.14 -3.39 -7.07
N LEU A 56 4.83 -3.66 -7.19
CA LEU A 56 4.06 -3.24 -8.37
C LEU A 56 3.93 -1.72 -8.44
N LEU A 57 3.60 -1.07 -7.31
CA LEU A 57 3.53 0.38 -7.24
C LEU A 57 4.89 1.01 -7.58
N GLY A 58 5.97 0.50 -6.98
CA GLY A 58 7.33 0.95 -7.26
C GLY A 58 7.72 0.76 -8.72
N PHE A 59 7.36 -0.37 -9.33
CA PHE A 59 7.60 -0.65 -10.74
C PHE A 59 6.87 0.35 -11.66
N ILE A 60 5.60 0.65 -11.38
CA ILE A 60 4.84 1.67 -12.12
C ILE A 60 5.54 3.03 -12.00
N LEU A 61 5.95 3.45 -10.79
CA LEU A 61 6.68 4.71 -10.61
C LEU A 61 8.01 4.71 -11.37
N THR A 62 8.82 3.66 -11.24
CA THR A 62 10.10 3.56 -11.96
C THR A 62 9.88 3.63 -13.47
N PHE A 63 8.87 2.93 -14.00
CA PHE A 63 8.55 2.98 -15.42
C PHE A 63 8.14 4.39 -15.87
N THR A 64 7.28 5.08 -15.11
CA THR A 64 6.95 6.49 -15.41
C THR A 64 8.18 7.39 -15.36
N GLY A 65 9.09 7.18 -14.42
CA GLY A 65 10.36 7.91 -14.33
C GLY A 65 11.27 7.68 -15.54
N LEU A 66 11.30 6.47 -16.09
CA LEU A 66 12.01 6.15 -17.33
C LEU A 66 11.40 6.87 -18.53
N VAL A 67 10.06 6.93 -18.63
CA VAL A 67 9.38 7.66 -19.71
C VAL A 67 9.73 9.15 -19.66
N PHE A 68 9.67 9.79 -18.48
CA PHE A 68 10.09 11.18 -18.34
C PHE A 68 11.58 11.39 -18.64
N GLY A 69 12.43 10.44 -18.25
CA GLY A 69 13.87 10.49 -18.53
C GLY A 69 14.16 10.39 -20.03
N PHE A 70 13.43 9.51 -20.73
CA PHE A 70 13.52 9.38 -22.18
C PHE A 70 13.06 10.65 -22.89
N LEU A 71 11.94 11.25 -22.46
CA LEU A 71 11.47 12.53 -22.99
C LEU A 71 12.50 13.65 -22.76
N ALA A 72 13.10 13.69 -21.57
CA ALA A 72 14.13 14.66 -21.23
C ALA A 72 15.36 14.51 -22.13
N PHE A 73 15.84 13.28 -22.29
CA PHE A 73 16.98 12.94 -23.12
C PHE A 73 16.74 13.27 -24.59
N SER A 74 15.58 12.89 -25.13
CA SER A 74 15.20 13.17 -26.52
C SER A 74 15.14 14.67 -26.81
N THR A 75 14.59 15.45 -25.88
CA THR A 75 14.50 16.91 -26.03
C THR A 75 15.89 17.55 -25.98
N TYR A 76 16.73 17.10 -25.05
CA TYR A 76 18.11 17.56 -24.95
C TYR A 76 18.89 17.28 -26.24
N TYR A 77 18.76 16.07 -26.79
CA TYR A 77 19.43 15.70 -28.05
C TYR A 77 19.00 16.57 -29.24
N ALA A 78 17.71 16.91 -29.33
CA ALA A 78 17.18 17.71 -30.43
C ALA A 78 17.48 19.22 -30.30
N THR A 79 17.48 19.76 -29.07
CA THR A 79 17.57 21.22 -28.86
C THR A 79 18.87 21.69 -28.21
N ASN A 80 19.76 20.78 -27.79
CA ASN A 80 20.93 21.05 -26.95
C ASN A 80 20.62 21.83 -25.65
N LYS A 81 19.35 21.90 -25.26
CA LYS A 81 18.89 22.55 -24.04
C LYS A 81 18.29 21.51 -23.12
N LEU A 82 18.73 21.51 -21.86
CA LEU A 82 18.30 20.52 -20.89
C LEU A 82 16.90 20.87 -20.36
N PRO A 83 15.89 20.00 -20.56
CA PRO A 83 14.53 20.26 -20.10
C PRO A 83 14.40 19.95 -18.61
N PHE A 84 14.60 20.96 -17.76
CA PHE A 84 14.62 20.80 -16.30
C PHE A 84 13.38 20.11 -15.72
N GLY A 85 12.17 20.43 -16.18
CA GLY A 85 10.93 19.83 -15.66
C GLY A 85 10.91 18.30 -15.79
N PRO A 86 10.94 17.76 -17.02
CA PRO A 86 11.01 16.31 -17.26
C PRO A 86 12.22 15.63 -16.59
N SER A 87 13.38 16.29 -16.55
CA SER A 87 14.57 15.74 -15.88
C SER A 87 14.38 15.57 -14.38
N ILE A 88 13.85 16.58 -13.68
CA ILE A 88 13.59 16.51 -12.24
C ILE A 88 12.48 15.50 -11.95
N ALA A 89 11.41 15.50 -12.73
CA ALA A 89 10.33 14.52 -12.59
C ALA A 89 10.87 13.09 -12.76
N SER A 90 11.68 12.83 -13.78
CA SER A 90 12.33 11.54 -14.00
C SER A 90 13.14 11.08 -12.78
N ALA A 91 14.02 11.94 -12.26
CA ALA A 91 14.84 11.62 -11.10
C ALA A 91 13.98 11.29 -9.87
N LEU A 92 12.96 12.09 -9.57
CA LEU A 92 12.06 11.86 -8.44
C LEU A 92 11.30 10.54 -8.56
N PHE A 93 10.68 10.27 -9.71
CA PHE A 93 9.92 9.03 -9.94
C PHE A 93 10.83 7.80 -9.90
N LEU A 94 12.04 7.87 -10.44
CA LEU A 94 13.02 6.78 -10.37
C LEU A 94 13.45 6.50 -8.92
N ILE A 95 13.81 7.53 -8.15
CA ILE A 95 14.22 7.39 -6.76
C ILE A 95 13.08 6.79 -5.93
N LEU A 96 11.87 7.36 -6.01
CA LEU A 96 10.71 6.88 -5.26
C LEU A 96 10.32 5.46 -5.67
N GLY A 97 10.32 5.15 -6.96
CA GLY A 97 10.00 3.82 -7.47
C GLY A 97 10.98 2.75 -6.98
N LEU A 98 12.29 3.03 -7.04
CA LEU A 98 13.32 2.11 -6.56
C LEU A 98 13.25 1.91 -5.04
N LEU A 99 13.02 2.97 -4.27
CA LEU A 99 12.83 2.88 -2.81
C LEU A 99 11.63 1.99 -2.46
N LEU A 100 10.51 2.12 -3.17
CA LEU A 100 9.34 1.27 -2.99
C LEU A 100 9.61 -0.19 -3.33
N ILE A 101 10.33 -0.47 -4.42
CA ILE A 101 10.72 -1.83 -4.79
C ILE A 101 11.59 -2.45 -3.68
N ILE A 102 12.60 -1.72 -3.20
CA ILE A 102 13.48 -2.19 -2.13
C ILE A 102 12.69 -2.44 -0.84
N ALA A 103 11.82 -1.51 -0.44
CA ALA A 103 10.95 -1.70 0.73
C ALA A 103 10.05 -2.94 0.57
N GLY A 104 9.49 -3.17 -0.62
CA GLY A 104 8.69 -4.35 -0.93
C GLY A 104 9.48 -5.66 -0.82
N LEU A 105 10.74 -5.66 -1.30
CA LEU A 105 11.65 -6.81 -1.17
C LEU A 105 12.00 -7.10 0.30
N ILE A 106 12.33 -6.07 1.08
CA ILE A 106 12.65 -6.20 2.51
C ILE A 106 11.44 -6.77 3.28
N LEU A 107 10.25 -6.19 3.09
CA LEU A 107 9.03 -6.66 3.73
C LEU A 107 8.68 -8.10 3.33
N ASN A 108 8.87 -8.45 2.06
CA ASN A 108 8.66 -9.83 1.60
C ASN A 108 9.62 -10.82 2.26
N SER A 109 10.89 -10.45 2.38
CA SER A 109 11.89 -11.25 3.09
C SER A 109 11.49 -11.46 4.56
N LEU A 110 11.09 -10.39 5.27
CA LEU A 110 10.63 -10.48 6.65
C LEU A 110 9.41 -11.40 6.82
N VAL A 111 8.41 -11.27 5.95
CA VAL A 111 7.22 -12.13 5.98
C VAL A 111 7.60 -13.59 5.71
N GLN A 112 8.55 -13.86 4.82
CA GLN A 112 9.03 -15.20 4.56
C GLN A 112 9.76 -15.80 5.76
N ILE A 113 10.61 -15.02 6.44
CA ILE A 113 11.29 -15.44 7.68
C ILE A 113 10.29 -15.75 8.79
N MET A 114 9.28 -14.89 9.00
CA MET A 114 8.24 -15.13 10.02
C MET A 114 7.45 -16.41 9.76
N LYS A 115 7.14 -16.70 8.48
CA LYS A 115 6.45 -17.95 8.10
C LYS A 115 7.29 -19.20 8.40
N VAL A 116 8.61 -19.12 8.25
CA VAL A 116 9.52 -20.23 8.58
C VAL A 116 9.53 -20.47 10.09
N TYR A 117 9.52 -19.42 10.91
CA TYR A 117 9.55 -19.53 12.38
C TYR A 117 8.22 -19.99 13.01
N GLN A 118 7.09 -19.85 12.29
CA GLN A 118 5.79 -20.35 12.74
C GLN A 118 5.55 -21.85 12.42
N ARG A 119 6.52 -22.54 11.81
CA ARG A 119 6.52 -23.99 11.63
C ARG A 119 7.32 -24.67 12.72
#